data_AF-A0A507CLC9-F1
#
_entry.id   AF-A0A507CLC9-F1
#
_cell.length_a   1.000
_cell.length_b   1.000
_cell.length_c   1.000
_cell.angle_alpha   90.00
_cell.angle_beta   90.00
_cell.angle_gamma   90.00
#
_symmetry.space_group_name_H-M   'P 1'
#
loop_
_entity.id
_entity.type
_entity.pdbx_description
1 polymer ?
#
loop_
_entity_poly.entity_id
_entity_poly.type
_entity_poly.pdbx_seq_one_letter_code
_entity_poly.pdbx_strand_id
1 'polypeptide(L)' 'MKQIETGWIKSDSTKHLHTRLYYAKDLVELGEITVSQIPSADNVADIFTKTLARPRHIELRRKLGMMLMPEDAVKR' A
#
# COMPACT_ATOMS: atom_id res chain seq x y z
N MET A 1 -14.64 22.33 14.68
CA MET A 1 -14.23 21.36 13.62
C MET A 1 -12.77 21.62 13.30
N LYS A 2 -11.82 20.96 13.98
CA LYS A 2 -10.36 21.17 13.79
C LYS A 2 -9.89 21.08 12.33
N GLN A 3 -10.68 20.42 11.47
CA GLN A 3 -10.37 20.12 10.06
C GLN A 3 -10.68 21.27 9.10
N ILE A 4 -11.65 22.14 9.42
CA ILE A 4 -11.95 23.34 8.63
C ILE A 4 -10.98 24.46 9.03
N GLU A 5 -10.67 24.57 10.33
CA GLU A 5 -9.71 25.56 10.86
C GLU A 5 -8.28 25.37 10.36
N THR A 6 -7.87 24.13 10.07
CA THR A 6 -6.52 23.84 9.55
C THR A 6 -6.38 24.13 8.05
N GLY A 7 -7.46 24.52 7.35
CA GLY A 7 -7.40 25.05 5.97
C GLY A 7 -7.23 24.00 4.87
N TRP A 8 -7.39 22.71 5.18
CA TRP A 8 -7.07 21.65 4.22
C TRP A 8 -8.25 21.20 3.36
N ILE A 9 -9.49 21.38 3.80
CA ILE A 9 -10.66 21.14 2.94
C ILE A 9 -10.75 22.28 1.93
N LYS A 10 -10.01 22.13 0.81
CA LYS A 10 -9.90 23.16 -0.23
C LYS A 10 -11.07 23.16 -1.20
N SER A 11 -11.80 22.05 -1.32
CA SER A 11 -12.93 21.92 -2.24
C SER A 11 -13.82 20.71 -1.92
N ASP A 12 -15.04 20.72 -2.45
CA ASP A 12 -15.98 19.59 -2.37
C ASP A 12 -15.43 18.32 -3.05
N SER A 13 -14.57 18.49 -4.06
CA SER A 13 -13.92 17.38 -4.79
C SER A 13 -12.78 16.72 -4.02
N THR A 14 -12.13 17.43 -3.08
CA THR A 14 -10.99 16.89 -2.31
C THR A 14 -11.38 16.45 -0.91
N LYS A 15 -12.58 16.79 -0.41
CA LYS A 15 -13.06 16.41 0.94
C LYS A 15 -12.98 14.90 1.25
N HIS A 16 -13.08 14.03 0.24
CA HIS A 16 -13.01 12.58 0.41
C HIS A 16 -11.59 12.04 0.64
N LEU A 17 -10.59 12.70 0.04
CA LEU A 17 -9.18 12.37 0.24
C LEU A 17 -8.75 12.67 1.69
N HIS A 18 -9.32 13.74 2.24
CA HIS A 18 -9.06 14.23 3.59
C HIS A 18 -9.40 13.23 4.68
N THR A 19 -10.56 12.58 4.66
CA THR A 19 -10.97 11.66 5.74
C THR A 19 -9.98 10.52 5.95
N ARG A 20 -9.44 9.94 4.86
CA ARG A 20 -8.48 8.82 4.96
C ARG A 20 -7.06 9.28 5.27
N LEU A 21 -6.63 10.42 4.71
CA LEU A 21 -5.29 10.95 4.97
C LEU A 21 -5.12 11.40 6.42
N TYR A 22 -6.16 12.01 7.03
CA TYR A 22 -6.04 12.48 8.41
C TYR A 22 -5.92 11.36 9.42
N TYR A 23 -6.73 10.31 9.28
CA TYR A 23 -6.64 9.18 10.20
C TYR A 23 -5.25 8.55 10.21
N ALA A 24 -4.68 8.31 9.03
CA ALA A 24 -3.32 7.77 8.94
C ALA A 24 -2.27 8.76 9.47
N LYS A 25 -2.42 10.06 9.19
CA LYS A 25 -1.49 11.10 9.67
C LYS A 25 -1.53 11.24 11.19
N ASP A 26 -2.71 11.23 11.80
CA ASP A 26 -2.88 11.30 13.25
C ASP A 26 -2.21 10.11 13.93
N LEU A 27 -2.34 8.90 13.36
CA LEU A 27 -1.64 7.70 13.86
C LEU A 27 -0.12 7.80 13.72
N VAL A 28 0.38 8.43 12.65
CA VAL A 28 1.82 8.68 12.47
C VAL A 28 2.32 9.73 13.46
N GLU A 29 1.59 10.82 13.67
CA GLU A 29 1.93 11.87 14.62
C GLU A 29 1.89 11.39 16.08
N LEU A 30 0.96 10.48 16.40
CA LEU A 30 0.90 9.81 17.70
C LEU A 30 2.01 8.75 17.88
N GLY A 31 2.70 8.39 16.80
CA GLY A 31 3.76 7.36 16.81
C GLY A 31 3.24 5.92 16.79
N GLU A 32 1.93 5.71 16.62
CA GLU A 32 1.30 4.39 16.53
C GLU A 32 1.67 3.66 15.24
N ILE A 33 1.95 4.41 14.17
CA ILE A 33 2.36 3.87 12.87
C ILE A 33 3.60 4.60 12.38
N THR A 34 4.56 3.86 11.83
CA THR A 34 5.69 4.42 11.08
C THR A 34 5.49 4.16 9.59
N VAL A 35 5.65 5.21 8.77
CA VAL A 35 5.58 5.10 7.31
C VAL A 35 6.99 5.17 6.74
N SER A 36 7.35 4.19 5.92
CA SER A 36 8.60 4.19 5.16
C SER A 36 8.31 4.04 3.67
N GLN A 37 9.10 4.72 2.84
CA GLN A 37 9.01 4.55 1.39
C GLN A 37 9.70 3.24 0.99
N ILE A 38 9.02 2.44 0.18
CA ILE A 38 9.57 1.20 -0.37
C ILE A 38 9.67 1.35 -1.89
N PRO A 39 10.79 0.96 -2.53
CA PRO A 39 10.88 0.89 -3.99
C PRO A 39 9.78 -0.01 -4.57
N SER A 40 9.20 0.36 -5.71
CA SER A 40 8.15 -0.45 -6.35
C SER A 40 8.59 -1.89 -6.65
N ALA A 41 9.89 -2.09 -6.92
CA ALA A 41 10.48 -3.41 -7.15
C ALA A 41 10.48 -4.32 -5.89
N ASP A 42 10.34 -3.73 -4.70
CA ASP A 42 10.37 -4.44 -3.43
C ASP A 42 9.04 -4.41 -2.67
N ASN A 43 8.03 -3.74 -3.21
CA ASN A 43 6.70 -3.72 -2.61
C ASN A 43 5.98 -5.07 -2.77
N VAL A 44 6.09 -5.93 -1.75
CA VAL A 44 5.43 -7.25 -1.74
C VAL A 44 3.91 -7.14 -1.78
N ALA A 45 3.33 -6.05 -1.25
CA ALA A 45 1.87 -5.83 -1.24
C ALA A 45 1.25 -5.67 -2.63
N ASP A 46 2.07 -5.45 -3.67
CA ASP A 46 1.61 -5.42 -5.06
C ASP A 46 0.88 -6.72 -5.47
N ILE A 47 1.19 -7.85 -4.84
CA ILE A 47 0.52 -9.13 -5.09
C ILE A 47 -0.99 -9.09 -4.84
N PHE A 48 -1.45 -8.24 -3.91
CA PHE A 48 -2.86 -8.12 -3.53
C PHE A 48 -3.63 -7.07 -4.33
N THR A 49 -2.93 -6.18 -5.03
CA THR A 49 -3.52 -4.97 -5.61
C THR A 49 -3.35 -4.89 -7.12
N LYS A 50 -2.44 -5.68 -7.70
CA LYS A 50 -2.10 -5.62 -9.13
C LYS A 50 -2.27 -6.97 -9.80
N THR A 51 -2.67 -6.94 -11.06
CA THR A 51 -2.55 -8.08 -11.97
C THR A 51 -1.10 -8.18 -12.43
N LEU A 52 -0.35 -9.14 -11.90
CA LEU A 52 1.07 -9.30 -12.17
C LEU A 52 1.34 -10.42 -13.18
N ALA A 53 2.35 -10.22 -14.03
CA ALA A 53 2.88 -11.30 -14.87
C ALA A 53 3.43 -12.43 -13.99
N ARG A 54 3.32 -13.67 -14.46
CA ARG A 54 3.69 -14.88 -13.69
C ARG A 54 5.09 -14.81 -13.06
N PRO A 55 6.16 -14.38 -13.74
CA PRO A 55 7.49 -14.30 -13.12
C PRO A 55 7.52 -13.38 -11.89
N ARG A 56 6.86 -12.21 -11.99
CA ARG A 56 6.80 -11.23 -10.90
C ARG A 56 5.92 -11.71 -9.75
N HIS A 57 4.81 -12.36 -10.06
CA HIS A 57 3.94 -12.97 -9.04
C HIS A 57 4.68 -14.03 -8.22
N ILE A 58 5.44 -14.93 -8.88
CA ILE A 58 6.24 -15.97 -8.20
C ILE A 58 7.31 -15.33 -7.30
N GLU A 59 8.03 -14.32 -7.80
CA GLU A 59 9.04 -13.60 -7.01
C GLU A 59 8.44 -13.00 -5.73
N LEU A 60 7.32 -12.26 -5.85
CA LEU A 60 6.66 -11.63 -4.70
C LEU A 60 6.05 -12.67 -3.75
N ARG A 61 5.47 -13.75 -4.28
CA ARG A 61 4.95 -14.86 -3.48
C ARG A 61 6.05 -15.49 -2.63
N ARG A 62 7.24 -15.67 -3.21
CA ARG A 62 8.41 -16.15 -2.48
C ARG A 62 8.87 -15.16 -1.41
N LYS A 63 8.92 -13.85 -1.71
CA LYS A 63 9.24 -12.79 -0.73
C LYS A 63 8.20 -12.75 0.42
N LEU A 64 6.95 -13.09 0.14
CA LEU A 64 5.87 -13.20 1.13
C LEU A 64 6.01 -14.44 2.04
N GLY A 65 6.90 -15.38 1.73
CA GLY A 65 7.09 -16.61 2.50
C GLY A 65 6.10 -17.72 2.18
N MET A 66 5.36 -17.61 1.08
CA MET A 66 4.47 -18.68 0.62
C MET A 66 5.25 -19.82 -0.02
N MET A 67 4.76 -21.06 0.16
CA MET A 67 5.40 -22.26 -0.36
C MET A 67 5.47 -22.26 -1.90
N LEU A 68 6.55 -22.85 -2.43
CA LEU A 68 6.67 -23.15 -3.85
C LEU A 68 5.59 -24.15 -4.24
N MET A 69 4.70 -23.72 -5.12
CA MET A 69 3.70 -24.62 -5.67
C MET A 69 4.28 -25.36 -6.89
N PRO A 70 3.85 -26.59 -7.17
CA PRO A 70 4.36 -27.40 -8.28
C PRO A 70 4.26 -26.68 -9.64
N GLU A 71 3.25 -25.83 -9.83
CA GLU A 71 3.06 -25.10 -11.07
C GLU A 71 4.18 -24.08 -11.34
N ASP A 72 4.97 -23.65 -10.35
CA ASP A 72 6.05 -22.68 -10.52
C ASP A 72 7.21 -23.23 -11.37
N ALA A 73 7.47 -24.54 -11.26
CA ALA A 73 8.54 -25.23 -11.96
C ALA A 73 8.30 -25.36 -13.47
N VAL A 74 7.05 -25.16 -13.92
CA VAL A 74 6.70 -25.23 -15.33
C VAL A 74 7.15 -23.94 -16.01
N LYS A 75 8.33 -23.99 -16.64
CA LYS A 75 8.71 -23.02 -17.67
C LYS A 75 7.90 -23.36 -18.93
N ARG A 76 7.03 -22.44 -19.35
CA ARG A 76 6.51 -22.44 -20.72
C ARG A 76 7.62 -22.04 -21.68
#